data_AF-A0A2T7B9Q2-F1
#
_entry.id   AF-A0A2T7B9Q2-F1
#
_cell.length_a   1.000
_cell.length_b   1.000
_cell.length_c   1.000
_cell.angle_alpha   90.00
_cell.angle_beta   90.00
_cell.angle_gamma   90.00
#
_symmetry.space_group_name_H-M   'P 1'
#
loop_
_entity.id
_entity.type
_entity.pdbx_description
1 polymer ?
#
loop_
_entity_poly.entity_id
_entity_poly.type
_entity_poly.pdbx_seq_one_letter_code
_entity_poly.pdbx_strand_id
1 'polypeptide(L)'
;MDECKMNNYTLIAMVFLLTGCPGPMDPVPVEEAAQVRIISNQICITTPASTGEKIFSVHISNGAGQEIYKTFGRYAQQPVVVQGECLPAFGFEFKPGKRYAAFYQIEKNTTEPGKTYVARFSLEQDEKGSLRLTPYGRNG
;
A
#
# COMPACT_ATOMS: atom_id res chain seq x y z
N MET A 1 -32.53 5.98 -43.10
CA MET A 1 -31.79 5.27 -42.04
C MET A 1 -30.56 4.72 -42.72
N ASP A 2 -29.52 5.55 -42.83
CA ASP A 2 -28.31 5.20 -43.55
C ASP A 2 -27.40 4.39 -42.63
N GLU A 3 -27.27 3.10 -42.93
CA GLU A 3 -26.32 2.19 -42.31
C GLU A 3 -24.90 2.67 -42.63
N CYS A 4 -24.27 3.41 -41.71
CA CYS A 4 -22.86 3.76 -41.81
C CYS A 4 -22.02 2.49 -41.68
N LYS A 5 -21.59 1.97 -42.84
CA LYS A 5 -20.61 0.89 -42.97
C LYS A 5 -19.29 1.33 -42.31
N MET A 6 -19.09 0.90 -41.07
CA MET A 6 -17.91 1.26 -40.27
C MET A 6 -16.65 0.64 -40.88
N ASN A 7 -15.74 1.50 -41.34
CA ASN A 7 -14.47 1.11 -41.93
C ASN A 7 -13.56 0.50 -40.86
N ASN A 8 -12.84 -0.58 -41.18
CA ASN A 8 -12.01 -1.33 -40.21
C ASN A 8 -10.94 -0.43 -39.56
N TYR A 9 -10.51 0.61 -40.27
CA TYR A 9 -9.57 1.63 -39.77
C TYR A 9 -10.16 2.55 -38.68
N THR A 10 -11.48 2.79 -38.71
CA THR A 10 -12.17 3.61 -37.69
C THR A 10 -12.23 2.88 -36.35
N LEU A 11 -12.37 1.55 -36.39
CA LEU A 11 -12.36 0.68 -35.22
C LEU A 11 -10.98 0.67 -34.54
N ILE A 12 -9.90 0.64 -35.32
CA ILE A 12 -8.52 0.69 -34.83
C ILE A 12 -8.22 2.05 -34.17
N ALA A 13 -8.67 3.16 -34.76
CA ALA A 13 -8.47 4.50 -34.20
C ALA A 13 -9.17 4.71 -32.85
N MET A 14 -10.35 4.10 -32.64
CA MET A 14 -11.04 4.15 -31.34
C MET A 14 -10.31 3.38 -30.23
N VAL A 15 -9.59 2.31 -30.56
CA VAL A 15 -8.81 1.54 -29.57
C VAL A 15 -7.66 2.38 -28.98
N PHE A 16 -7.05 3.27 -29.76
CA PHE A 16 -5.98 4.18 -29.28
C PHE A 16 -6.49 5.28 -28.35
N LEU A 17 -7.77 5.68 -28.46
CA LEU A 17 -8.37 6.67 -27.54
C LEU A 17 -8.76 6.06 -26.19
N LEU A 18 -8.79 4.73 -26.06
CA LEU A 18 -9.13 4.04 -24.82
C LEU A 18 -7.91 3.77 -23.92
N THR A 19 -6.69 4.01 -24.40
CA THR A 19 -5.47 3.85 -23.60
C THR A 19 -5.09 5.16 -22.93
N GLY A 20 -5.72 5.47 -21.79
CA GLY A 20 -5.29 6.55 -20.92
C GLY A 20 -4.13 6.09 -20.03
N CYS A 21 -2.89 6.33 -20.46
CA CYS A 21 -1.73 6.25 -19.56
C CYS A 21 -1.66 7.54 -18.73
N PRO A 22 -1.25 7.48 -17.45
CA PRO A 22 -0.97 8.69 -16.70
C PRO A 22 0.06 9.54 -17.45
N GLY A 23 -0.27 10.81 -17.67
CA GLY A 23 0.59 11.75 -18.35
C GLY A 23 1.85 12.05 -17.52
N PRO A 24 2.91 12.60 -18.13
CA PRO A 24 4.13 13.01 -17.40
C PRO A 24 3.89 14.07 -16.32
N MET A 25 2.70 14.68 -16.27
CA MET A 25 2.29 15.63 -15.23
C MET A 25 1.34 15.03 -14.18
N ASP A 26 0.94 13.76 -14.31
CA ASP A 26 0.11 13.11 -13.31
C ASP A 26 0.99 12.70 -12.11
N PRO A 27 0.73 13.25 -10.90
CA PRO A 27 1.56 12.94 -9.75
C PRO A 27 1.37 11.48 -9.34
N VAL A 28 2.39 10.66 -9.61
CA VAL A 28 2.49 9.30 -9.06
C VAL A 28 2.99 9.43 -7.63
N PRO A 29 2.22 8.98 -6.62
CA PRO A 29 2.69 9.02 -5.23
C PRO A 29 3.98 8.21 -5.10
N VAL A 30 5.05 8.86 -4.63
CA VAL A 30 6.32 8.17 -4.36
C VAL A 30 6.12 7.26 -3.15
N GLU A 31 6.40 5.97 -3.34
CA GLU A 31 6.40 5.00 -2.25
C GLU A 31 7.72 5.06 -1.49
N GLU A 32 7.64 5.31 -0.18
CA GLU A 32 8.76 5.28 0.74
C GLU A 32 8.85 3.91 1.44
N ALA A 33 10.06 3.45 1.73
CA ALA A 33 10.23 2.16 2.37
C ALA A 33 9.78 2.18 3.84
N ALA A 34 8.87 1.29 4.21
CA ALA A 34 8.63 0.93 5.61
C ALA A 34 9.51 -0.27 5.98
N GLN A 35 9.94 -0.33 7.23
CA GLN A 35 10.67 -1.47 7.77
C GLN A 35 9.68 -2.47 8.35
N VAL A 36 10.01 -3.76 8.24
CA VAL A 36 9.23 -4.83 8.84
C VAL A 36 10.16 -5.81 9.55
N ARG A 37 9.77 -6.20 10.76
CA ARG A 37 10.52 -7.08 11.65
C ARG A 37 9.58 -7.97 12.44
N ILE A 38 10.15 -9.01 13.04
CA ILE A 38 9.42 -9.89 13.97
C ILE A 38 9.82 -9.49 15.40
N ILE A 39 8.84 -9.16 16.22
CA ILE A 39 9.01 -8.90 17.66
C ILE A 39 8.08 -9.84 18.40
N SER A 40 8.61 -10.64 19.32
CA SER A 40 7.80 -11.58 20.12
C SER A 40 6.87 -12.47 19.27
N ASN A 41 7.40 -12.97 18.14
CA ASN A 41 6.66 -13.78 17.16
C ASN A 41 5.44 -13.08 16.53
N GLN A 42 5.46 -11.76 16.45
CA GLN A 42 4.45 -10.94 15.78
C GLN A 42 5.09 -9.99 14.77
N ILE A 43 4.36 -9.66 13.72
CA ILE A 43 4.81 -8.70 12.71
C ILE A 43 4.74 -7.28 13.26
N CYS A 44 5.86 -6.56 13.18
CA CYS A 44 5.98 -5.16 13.52
C CYS A 44 6.43 -4.38 12.29
N ILE A 45 5.58 -3.47 11.82
CA ILE A 45 5.89 -2.56 10.71
C ILE A 45 6.19 -1.19 11.30
N THR A 46 7.27 -0.55 10.87
CA THR A 46 7.66 0.79 11.35
C THR A 46 8.00 1.69 10.17
N THR A 47 7.86 3.01 10.32
CA THR A 47 8.20 4.00 9.29
C THR A 47 9.21 5.02 9.82
N PRO A 48 9.92 5.73 8.92
CA PRO A 48 10.78 6.86 9.32
C PRO A 48 9.99 8.15 9.64
N ALA A 49 8.65 8.11 9.61
CA ALA A 49 7.80 9.22 10.00
C ALA A 49 8.07 9.65 11.45
N SER A 50 7.96 10.96 11.69
CA SER A 50 8.23 11.54 13.01
C SER A 50 7.07 11.30 13.97
N THR A 51 7.38 11.27 15.27
CA THR A 51 6.34 11.25 16.30
C THR A 51 5.41 12.45 16.14
N GLY A 52 4.10 12.22 16.14
CA GLY A 52 3.08 13.26 15.97
C GLY A 52 2.49 13.36 14.56
N GLU A 53 3.17 12.80 13.54
CA GLU A 53 2.56 12.58 12.22
C GLU A 53 1.38 11.60 12.34
N LYS A 54 0.45 11.64 11.38
CA LYS A 54 -0.84 10.95 11.52
C LYS A 54 -1.15 10.01 10.38
N ILE A 55 -1.72 8.86 10.70
CA ILE A 55 -2.12 7.86 9.72
C ILE A 55 -3.45 8.29 9.09
N PHE A 56 -3.41 8.73 7.84
CA PHE A 56 -4.60 9.04 7.05
C PHE A 56 -5.29 7.77 6.54
N SER A 57 -4.51 6.81 6.04
CA SER A 57 -5.06 5.55 5.55
C SER A 57 -4.08 4.40 5.72
N VAL A 58 -4.64 3.20 5.74
CA VAL A 58 -3.91 1.94 5.76
C VAL A 58 -4.56 0.97 4.78
N HIS A 59 -3.74 0.27 4.02
CA HIS A 59 -4.15 -0.84 3.18
C HIS A 59 -3.19 -2.00 3.41
N ILE A 60 -3.67 -3.12 3.94
CA ILE A 60 -2.87 -4.34 4.08
C ILE A 60 -3.56 -5.44 3.30
N SER A 61 -2.85 -6.11 2.40
CA SER A 61 -3.39 -7.23 1.64
C SER A 61 -2.38 -8.35 1.45
N ASN A 62 -2.90 -9.55 1.20
CA ASN A 62 -2.09 -10.71 0.80
C ASN A 62 -2.17 -11.03 -0.71
N GLY A 63 -2.86 -10.20 -1.49
CA GLY A 63 -3.10 -10.42 -2.92
C GLY A 63 -3.97 -11.64 -3.27
N ALA A 64 -4.51 -12.34 -2.27
CA ALA A 64 -5.27 -13.58 -2.41
C ALA A 64 -6.60 -13.54 -1.62
N GLY A 65 -7.20 -12.36 -1.51
CA GLY A 65 -8.54 -12.14 -0.94
C GLY A 65 -8.60 -11.80 0.55
N GLN A 66 -7.47 -11.75 1.27
CA GLN A 66 -7.43 -11.15 2.62
C GLN A 66 -6.89 -9.74 2.50
N GLU A 67 -7.74 -8.76 2.82
CA GLU A 67 -7.34 -7.36 2.85
C GLU A 67 -8.05 -6.58 3.95
N ILE A 68 -7.43 -5.48 4.36
CA ILE A 68 -8.07 -4.43 5.14
C ILE A 68 -7.75 -3.10 4.49
N TYR A 69 -8.76 -2.25 4.38
CA TYR A 69 -8.62 -0.87 3.95
C TYR A 69 -9.32 0.02 4.96
N LYS A 70 -8.60 0.96 5.58
CA LYS A 70 -9.18 1.96 6.48
C LYS A 70 -8.69 3.35 6.12
N THR A 71 -9.62 4.31 6.16
CA THR A 71 -9.34 5.73 5.94
C THR A 71 -9.91 6.53 7.10
N PHE A 72 -9.13 7.49 7.57
CA PHE A 72 -9.44 8.37 8.69
C PHE A 72 -9.63 9.79 8.16
N GLY A 73 -10.84 10.07 7.63
CA GLY A 73 -11.12 11.31 6.89
C GLY A 73 -11.09 12.60 7.71
N ARG A 74 -11.07 12.52 9.05
CA ARG A 74 -10.91 13.69 9.93
C ARG A 74 -9.56 13.64 10.62
N TYR A 75 -8.73 14.67 10.41
CA TYR A 75 -7.38 14.75 10.99
C TYR A 75 -7.35 14.59 12.52
N ALA A 76 -8.39 15.05 13.23
CA ALA A 76 -8.51 14.88 14.68
C ALA A 76 -8.71 13.42 15.14
N GLN A 77 -9.19 12.54 14.25
CA GLN A 77 -9.46 11.12 14.52
C GLN A 77 -8.38 10.18 13.96
N GLN A 78 -7.41 10.74 13.22
CA GLN A 78 -6.31 9.96 12.66
C GLN A 78 -5.41 9.44 13.79
N PRO A 79 -5.02 8.15 13.76
CA PRO A 79 -4.04 7.60 14.69
C PRO A 79 -2.71 8.34 14.60
N VAL A 80 -2.07 8.57 15.74
CA VAL A 80 -0.77 9.23 15.82
C VAL A 80 0.34 8.19 15.65
N VAL A 81 1.33 8.52 14.83
CA VAL A 81 2.57 7.75 14.69
C VAL A 81 3.49 8.09 15.86
N VAL A 82 4.10 7.05 16.43
CA VAL A 82 5.20 7.18 17.38
C VAL A 82 6.44 6.55 16.73
N GLN A 83 7.49 7.35 16.57
CA GLN A 83 8.69 6.93 15.86
C GLN A 83 9.32 5.69 16.51
N GLY A 84 9.58 4.66 15.71
CA GLY A 84 10.18 3.40 16.15
C GLY A 84 9.20 2.39 16.75
N GLU A 85 7.95 2.78 17.02
CA GLU A 85 6.90 1.86 17.44
C GLU A 85 6.22 1.17 16.25
N CYS A 86 5.63 0.00 16.51
CA CYS A 86 4.90 -0.76 15.50
C CYS A 86 3.62 -0.02 15.10
N LEU A 87 3.45 0.20 13.81
CA LEU A 87 2.20 0.71 13.27
C LEU A 87 1.07 -0.30 13.52
N PRO A 88 -0.14 0.21 13.83
CA PRO A 88 -1.29 -0.65 14.06
C PRO A 88 -1.68 -1.44 12.81
N ALA A 89 -1.85 -2.74 12.95
CA ALA A 89 -2.38 -3.60 11.88
C ALA A 89 -3.93 -3.58 11.79
N PHE A 90 -4.59 -2.88 12.71
CA PHE A 90 -6.04 -2.69 12.76
C PHE A 90 -6.88 -3.98 12.68
N GLY A 91 -6.40 -5.03 13.34
CA GLY A 91 -7.04 -6.36 13.36
C GLY A 91 -6.67 -7.25 12.18
N PHE A 92 -5.78 -6.82 11.29
CA PHE A 92 -5.24 -7.70 10.26
C PHE A 92 -4.30 -8.75 10.88
N GLU A 93 -4.61 -10.03 10.64
CA GLU A 93 -3.78 -11.14 11.08
C GLU A 93 -2.84 -11.61 9.96
N PHE A 94 -1.54 -11.56 10.23
CA PHE A 94 -0.52 -12.13 9.36
C PHE A 94 -0.35 -13.62 9.65
N LYS A 95 -0.44 -14.44 8.60
CA LYS A 95 -0.35 -15.90 8.67
C LYS A 95 0.83 -16.39 7.82
N PRO A 96 1.55 -17.43 8.26
CA PRO A 96 2.61 -18.06 7.46
C PRO A 96 2.13 -18.57 6.10
N GLY A 97 3.07 -18.74 5.17
CA GLY A 97 2.82 -19.22 3.81
C GLY A 97 2.16 -18.18 2.89
N LYS A 98 2.27 -16.89 3.23
CA LYS A 98 1.62 -15.79 2.50
C LYS A 98 2.61 -14.65 2.23
N ARG A 99 2.32 -13.91 1.16
CA ARG A 99 3.00 -12.65 0.82
C ARG A 99 2.07 -11.50 1.18
N TYR A 100 2.64 -10.41 1.64
CA TYR A 100 1.90 -9.25 2.10
C TYR A 100 2.45 -7.97 1.50
N ALA A 101 1.54 -7.04 1.24
CA ALA A 101 1.85 -5.64 1.00
C ALA A 101 1.03 -4.79 1.99
N ALA A 102 1.71 -3.94 2.75
CA ALA A 102 1.12 -3.01 3.69
C ALA A 102 1.51 -1.59 3.31
N PHE A 103 0.52 -0.75 3.05
CA PHE A 103 0.65 0.64 2.66
C PHE A 103 0.06 1.50 3.78
N TYR A 104 0.81 2.49 4.24
CA TYR A 104 0.37 3.47 5.21
C TYR A 104 0.54 4.85 4.60
N GLN A 105 -0.55 5.58 4.43
CA GLN A 105 -0.49 6.99 4.08
C GLN A 105 -0.43 7.81 5.36
N ILE A 106 0.67 8.53 5.54
CA ILE A 106 0.95 9.29 6.74
C ILE A 106 1.08 10.77 6.37
N GLU A 107 0.37 11.61 7.10
CA GLU A 107 0.30 13.06 6.91
C GLU A 107 0.97 13.78 8.06
N LYS A 108 1.85 14.73 7.74
CA LYS A 108 2.47 15.60 8.73
C LYS A 108 1.48 16.65 9.25
N ASN A 109 0.66 17.19 8.37
CA ASN A 109 -0.37 18.19 8.66
C ASN A 109 -1.46 18.15 7.56
N THR A 110 -2.48 18.99 7.66
CA THR A 110 -3.61 19.03 6.72
C THR A 110 -3.32 19.80 5.42
N THR A 111 -2.12 20.36 5.27
CA THR A 111 -1.76 21.25 4.15
C THR A 111 -0.75 20.64 3.18
N GLU A 112 0.06 19.69 3.64
CA GLU A 112 1.05 18.98 2.84
C GLU A 112 0.48 17.63 2.37
N PRO A 113 0.80 17.19 1.13
CA PRO A 113 0.44 15.85 0.69
C PRO A 113 1.05 14.78 1.62
N GLY A 114 0.24 13.78 1.98
CA GLY A 114 0.72 12.63 2.74
C GLY A 114 1.75 11.81 1.97
N LYS A 115 2.64 11.15 2.72
CA LYS A 115 3.60 10.18 2.17
C LYS A 115 3.06 8.77 2.30
N THR A 116 3.32 7.94 1.29
CA THR A 116 2.94 6.53 1.31
C THR A 116 4.13 5.68 1.71
N TYR A 117 4.07 5.05 2.88
CA TYR A 117 5.09 4.11 3.34
C TYR A 117 4.65 2.68 3.08
N VAL A 118 5.54 1.87 2.51
CA VAL A 118 5.21 0.53 2.05
C VAL A 118 6.13 -0.53 2.62
N ALA A 119 5.55 -1.57 3.21
CA ALA A 119 6.22 -2.80 3.59
C ALA A 119 5.72 -3.95 2.72
N ARG A 120 6.65 -4.68 2.11
CA ARG A 120 6.37 -5.85 1.28
C ARG A 120 7.22 -7.01 1.75
N PHE A 121 6.58 -8.12 2.10
CA PHE A 121 7.28 -9.25 2.71
C PHE A 121 6.54 -10.58 2.53
N SER A 122 7.28 -11.68 2.51
CA SER A 122 6.71 -13.02 2.74
C SER A 122 6.90 -13.41 4.20
N LEU A 123 5.91 -14.13 4.71
CA LEU A 123 5.94 -14.69 6.06
C LEU A 123 5.91 -16.21 5.94
N GLU A 124 6.94 -16.85 6.47
CA GLU A 124 7.07 -18.30 6.57
C GLU A 124 7.15 -18.71 8.03
N GLN A 125 7.00 -20.00 8.29
CA GLN A 125 7.21 -20.59 9.61
C GLN A 125 8.17 -21.76 9.46
N ASP A 126 9.16 -21.85 10.36
CA ASP A 126 10.09 -22.98 10.38
C ASP A 126 9.47 -24.22 11.05
N GLU A 127 10.19 -25.34 10.98
CA GLU A 127 9.76 -26.62 11.59
C GLU A 127 9.56 -26.53 13.12
N LYS A 128 10.16 -25.52 13.77
CA LYS A 128 10.05 -25.27 15.22
C LYS A 128 8.90 -24.32 15.56
N GLY A 129 8.14 -23.85 14.57
CA GLY A 129 7.04 -22.92 14.76
C GLY A 129 7.44 -21.44 14.84
N SER A 130 8.72 -21.11 14.60
CA SER A 130 9.19 -19.72 14.62
C SER A 130 8.94 -19.04 13.29
N LEU A 131 8.43 -17.80 13.34
CA LEU A 131 8.20 -17.02 12.13
C LEU A 131 9.52 -16.59 11.47
N ARG A 132 9.55 -16.62 10.14
CA ARG A 132 10.63 -16.08 9.32
C ARG A 132 10.09 -15.09 8.31
N LEU A 133 10.68 -13.91 8.27
CA LEU A 133 10.27 -12.84 7.38
C LEU A 133 11.30 -12.61 6.27
N THR A 134 10.82 -12.47 5.03
CA THR A 134 11.67 -12.10 3.89
C THR A 134 11.10 -10.85 3.22
N PRO A 135 11.71 -9.67 3.38
CA PRO A 135 11.25 -8.46 2.70
C PRO A 135 11.53 -8.56 1.19
N TYR A 136 10.67 -7.95 0.37
CA TYR A 136 10.91 -7.82 -1.07
C TYR A 136 10.55 -6.41 -1.54
N GLY A 137 11.43 -5.81 -2.33
CA GLY A 137 11.22 -4.48 -2.90
C GLY A 137 10.81 -4.53 -4.36
N ARG A 138 10.34 -3.40 -4.88
CA ARG A 138 10.49 -3.11 -6.30
C ARG A 138 11.98 -2.78 -6.45
N ASN A 139 12.77 -3.64 -7.11
CA ASN A 139 14.11 -3.23 -7.54
C ASN A 139 13.90 -1.95 -8.36
N GLY A 140 14.56 -0.86 -7.94
CA GLY A 140 14.58 0.39 -8.68
C GLY A 140 15.17 0.19 -10.06
#